data_AF-A0A6B2G901-F1
#
_entry.id   AF-A0A6B2G901-F1
#
_cell.length_a   1.000
_cell.length_b   1.000
_cell.length_c   1.000
_cell.angle_alpha   90.00
_cell.angle_beta   90.00
_cell.angle_gamma   90.00
#
_symmetry.space_group_name_H-M   'P 1'
#
loop_
_entity.id
_entity.type
_entity.pdbx_description
1 polymer ?
#
loop_
_entity_poly.entity_id
_entity_poly.type
_entity_poly.pdbx_seq_one_letter_code
_entity_poly.pdbx_strand_id
1 'polypeptide(L)'
;DAFKTKKMVSSLSVSYKRDMLAISYENDPSIHLFFNKTLYHDSILLPIDVGQETLKKQTSDDPLSSLSSNLVTLSLLPPSRWRHLDKIDLIKERSKPKQAIKKLESAPFFIPTIPGINPVFDIAMPEAYPEAASKIRKTDSTIMLVKVLEN
;
A
#
# COMPACT_ATOMS: atom_id res chain seq x y z
N ASP A 1 -11.71 14.17 -30.62
CA ASP A 1 -11.82 15.57 -30.17
C ASP A 1 -10.56 16.33 -30.60
N ALA A 2 -10.70 17.38 -31.40
CA ALA A 2 -9.58 18.20 -31.87
C ALA A 2 -9.51 19.45 -30.98
N PHE A 3 -8.31 19.93 -30.66
CA PHE A 3 -8.13 21.10 -29.78
C PHE A 3 -8.79 22.35 -30.40
N LYS A 4 -10.05 22.60 -30.03
CA LYS A 4 -10.86 23.71 -30.56
C LYS A 4 -10.75 24.90 -29.62
N THR A 5 -9.98 25.90 -30.03
CA THR A 5 -9.93 27.18 -29.33
C THR A 5 -11.06 28.10 -29.82
N LYS A 6 -11.57 28.95 -28.93
CA LYS A 6 -12.60 29.95 -29.28
C LYS A 6 -12.05 31.08 -30.16
N LYS A 7 -10.75 31.36 -30.04
CA LYS A 7 -10.02 32.38 -30.79
C LYS A 7 -9.03 31.73 -31.76
N MET A 8 -8.77 32.40 -32.87
CA MET A 8 -7.80 31.96 -33.87
C MET A 8 -6.38 32.11 -33.33
N VAL A 9 -5.55 31.09 -33.50
CA VAL A 9 -4.15 31.07 -33.07
C VAL A 9 -3.29 31.72 -34.15
N SER A 10 -2.52 32.74 -33.79
CA SER A 10 -1.63 33.47 -34.71
C SER A 10 -0.24 32.85 -34.75
N SER A 11 0.31 32.44 -33.59
CA SER A 11 1.55 31.68 -33.51
C SER A 11 1.56 30.72 -32.32
N LEU A 12 2.31 29.62 -32.48
CA LEU A 12 2.49 28.57 -31.49
C LEU A 12 3.97 28.19 -31.40
N SER A 13 4.47 28.07 -30.16
CA SER A 13 5.85 27.67 -29.89
C SER A 13 5.92 26.69 -28.72
N VAL A 14 6.83 25.72 -28.81
CA VAL A 14 7.02 24.68 -27.79
C VAL A 14 8.36 24.90 -27.11
N SER A 15 8.39 24.78 -25.78
CA SER A 15 9.63 24.78 -25.01
C SER A 15 10.56 23.64 -25.44
N TYR A 16 11.87 23.86 -25.43
CA TYR A 16 12.87 22.85 -25.79
C TYR A 16 12.76 21.57 -24.93
N LYS A 17 12.37 21.74 -23.66
CA LYS A 17 12.15 20.62 -22.72
C LYS A 17 10.78 19.94 -22.90
N ARG A 18 9.92 20.47 -23.76
CA ARG A 18 8.55 19.97 -24.05
C ARG A 18 7.61 19.98 -22.83
N ASP A 19 7.89 20.85 -21.87
CA ASP A 19 7.10 21.07 -20.66
C ASP A 19 6.03 22.15 -20.83
N MET A 20 6.32 23.16 -21.66
CA MET A 20 5.44 24.30 -21.91
C MET A 20 5.12 24.47 -23.39
N LEU A 21 3.90 24.91 -23.64
CA LEU A 21 3.40 25.35 -24.94
C LEU A 21 2.96 26.81 -24.82
N ALA A 22 3.56 27.69 -25.62
CA ALA A 22 3.18 29.09 -25.73
C ALA A 22 2.28 29.29 -26.95
N ILE A 23 1.12 29.91 -26.75
CA ILE A 23 0.15 30.23 -27.79
C ILE A 23 -0.14 31.73 -27.73
N SER A 24 -0.11 32.37 -28.89
CA SER A 24 -0.64 33.73 -29.08
C SER A 24 -1.90 33.66 -29.93
N TYR A 25 -2.88 34.47 -29.57
CA TYR A 25 -4.15 34.56 -30.30
C TYR A 25 -4.21 35.86 -31.11
N GLU A 26 -5.03 35.83 -32.15
CA GLU A 26 -5.34 37.03 -32.92
C GLU A 26 -6.11 38.04 -32.05
N ASN A 27 -5.72 39.32 -32.12
CA ASN A 27 -6.29 40.44 -31.36
C ASN A 27 -6.14 40.35 -29.82
N ASP A 28 -5.27 39.48 -29.31
CA ASP A 28 -4.86 39.47 -27.89
C ASP A 28 -3.36 39.79 -27.76
N PRO A 29 -2.96 40.83 -27.01
CA PRO A 29 -1.54 41.12 -26.77
C PRO A 29 -0.88 40.14 -25.77
N SER A 30 -1.64 39.20 -25.21
CA SER A 30 -1.18 38.24 -24.20
C SER A 30 -0.67 36.94 -24.82
N ILE A 31 0.39 36.38 -24.23
CA ILE A 31 0.86 35.03 -24.55
C ILE A 31 0.32 34.07 -23.51
N HIS A 32 -0.41 33.05 -23.95
CA HIS A 32 -0.95 32.00 -23.10
C HIS A 32 0.03 30.84 -23.00
N LEU A 33 0.39 30.47 -21.78
CA LEU A 33 1.26 29.33 -21.49
C LEU A 33 0.42 28.15 -21.00
N PHE A 34 0.60 27.00 -21.64
CA PHE A 34 0.02 25.73 -21.26
C PHE A 34 1.12 24.78 -20.78
N PHE A 35 0.85 24.07 -19.69
CA PHE A 35 1.76 23.05 -19.15
C PHE A 35 1.35 21.67 -19.62
N ASN A 36 2.34 20.87 -20.00
CA ASN A 36 2.10 19.50 -20.39
C ASN A 36 1.77 18.63 -19.17
N LYS A 37 0.50 18.21 -19.06
CA LYS A 37 0.02 17.33 -17.99
C LYS A 37 0.50 15.88 -18.14
N THR A 38 0.84 15.43 -19.35
CA THR A 38 1.30 14.06 -19.59
C THR A 38 2.68 13.80 -18.99
N LEU A 39 3.41 14.85 -18.59
CA LEU A 39 4.68 14.71 -17.88
C LEU A 39 4.50 14.29 -16.41
N TYR A 40 3.31 14.48 -15.86
CA TYR A 40 3.04 14.27 -14.43
C TYR A 40 1.89 13.28 -14.19
N HIS A 41 1.16 12.91 -15.23
CA HIS A 41 0.02 12.01 -15.16
C HIS A 41 0.06 10.99 -16.29
N ASP A 42 -0.21 9.73 -15.93
CA ASP A 42 -0.42 8.63 -16.87
C ASP A 42 -1.69 8.88 -17.68
N SER A 43 -1.52 9.61 -18.79
CA SER A 43 -2.59 9.98 -19.71
C SER A 43 -2.47 9.07 -20.92
N ILE A 44 -3.40 8.13 -21.10
CA ILE A 44 -3.40 7.28 -22.29
C ILE A 44 -4.01 8.09 -23.44
N LEU A 45 -3.18 8.49 -24.39
CA LEU A 45 -3.63 9.14 -25.62
C LEU A 45 -4.18 8.07 -26.57
N LEU A 46 -5.50 7.86 -26.52
CA LEU A 46 -6.17 6.97 -27.47
C LEU A 46 -6.39 7.65 -28.82
N PRO A 47 -6.31 6.90 -29.93
CA PRO A 47 -6.74 7.38 -31.24
C PRO A 47 -8.21 7.81 -31.17
N ILE A 48 -8.55 8.86 -31.93
CA ILE A 48 -9.82 9.59 -31.84
C ILE A 48 -11.07 8.70 -32.03
N ASP A 49 -10.93 7.56 -32.71
CA ASP A 49 -12.02 6.61 -32.99
C ASP A 49 -12.09 5.39 -32.04
N VAL A 50 -11.13 5.22 -31.13
CA VAL A 50 -11.13 4.07 -30.23
C VAL A 50 -11.80 4.49 -28.92
N GLY A 51 -13.08 4.18 -28.81
CA GLY A 51 -13.88 4.42 -27.60
C GLY A 51 -13.17 3.94 -26.34
N GLN A 52 -13.29 4.72 -25.26
CA GLN A 52 -12.62 4.54 -23.97
C GLN A 52 -12.95 3.21 -23.24
N GLU A 53 -13.81 2.37 -23.82
CA GLU A 53 -14.25 1.10 -23.24
C GLU A 53 -13.23 -0.04 -23.39
N THR A 54 -12.25 0.08 -24.30
CA THR A 54 -11.25 -0.99 -24.52
C THR A 54 -10.11 -1.02 -23.50
N LEU A 55 -9.87 0.06 -22.74
CA LEU A 55 -8.72 0.15 -21.83
C LEU A 55 -8.94 -0.45 -20.44
N LYS A 56 -10.19 -0.54 -19.97
CA LYS A 56 -10.47 -1.02 -18.59
C LYS A 56 -10.42 -2.55 -18.45
N LYS A 57 -10.40 -3.30 -19.56
CA LYS A 57 -10.49 -4.76 -19.53
C LYS A 57 -9.14 -5.48 -19.37
N GLN A 58 -8.02 -4.76 -19.26
CA GLN A 58 -6.69 -5.37 -19.25
C GLN A 58 -5.93 -5.27 -17.91
N THR A 59 -6.54 -4.73 -16.85
CA THR A 59 -5.80 -4.43 -15.61
C THR A 59 -6.05 -5.42 -14.45
N SER A 60 -6.90 -6.44 -14.60
CA SER A 60 -7.17 -7.43 -13.54
C SER A 60 -6.52 -8.78 -13.74
N ASP A 61 -6.00 -9.04 -14.94
CA ASP A 61 -5.54 -10.37 -15.30
C ASP A 61 -4.02 -10.35 -15.30
N ASP A 62 -3.42 -11.09 -14.38
CA ASP A 62 -1.97 -11.26 -14.30
C ASP A 62 -1.41 -11.50 -15.71
N PRO A 63 -0.47 -10.66 -16.20
CA PRO A 63 0.00 -10.71 -17.59
C PRO A 63 0.70 -12.03 -17.93
N LEU A 64 0.94 -12.87 -16.92
CA LEU A 64 1.58 -14.17 -17.05
C LEU A 64 0.61 -15.35 -17.10
N SER A 65 -0.70 -15.14 -16.87
CA SER A 65 -1.68 -16.22 -16.84
C SER A 65 -1.89 -16.91 -18.20
N SER A 66 -1.47 -16.28 -19.30
CA SER A 66 -1.62 -16.78 -20.67
C SER A 66 -0.41 -17.54 -21.22
N LEU A 67 0.67 -17.72 -20.43
CA LEU A 67 1.85 -18.44 -20.91
C LEU A 67 1.61 -19.96 -20.93
N SER A 68 2.20 -20.63 -21.91
CA SER A 68 2.05 -22.08 -22.15
C SER A 68 2.42 -22.91 -20.91
N SER A 69 1.67 -23.99 -20.65
CA SER A 69 1.82 -24.86 -19.46
C SER A 69 3.20 -25.51 -19.27
N ASN A 70 4.03 -25.57 -20.31
CA ASN A 70 5.36 -26.20 -20.27
C ASN A 70 6.50 -25.22 -20.00
N LEU A 71 6.21 -23.95 -19.70
CA LEU A 71 7.22 -22.91 -19.50
C LEU A 71 7.44 -22.64 -18.00
N VAL A 72 8.71 -22.66 -17.57
CA VAL A 72 9.08 -22.25 -16.21
C VAL A 72 9.27 -20.74 -16.17
N THR A 73 8.36 -20.02 -15.52
CA THR A 73 8.47 -18.57 -15.31
C THR A 73 9.04 -18.25 -13.93
N LEU A 74 9.98 -17.30 -13.87
CA LEU A 74 10.40 -16.70 -12.61
C LEU A 74 9.39 -15.62 -12.17
N SER A 75 9.37 -15.31 -10.87
CA SER A 75 8.51 -14.25 -10.33
C SER A 75 8.94 -12.86 -10.84
N LEU A 76 7.97 -11.95 -10.99
CA LEU A 76 8.21 -10.53 -11.33
C LEU A 76 8.79 -9.71 -10.18
N LEU A 77 9.05 -10.34 -9.03
CA LEU A 77 9.59 -9.69 -7.86
C LEU A 77 11.10 -9.48 -8.00
N PRO A 78 11.67 -8.44 -7.38
CA PRO A 78 13.11 -8.24 -7.35
C PRO A 78 13.83 -9.49 -6.84
N PRO A 79 14.88 -9.97 -7.52
CA PRO A 79 15.53 -11.21 -7.11
C PRO A 79 16.22 -11.15 -5.75
N SER A 80 16.37 -9.95 -5.18
CA SER A 80 16.83 -9.77 -3.80
C SER A 80 15.93 -10.47 -2.78
N ARG A 81 14.63 -10.63 -3.04
CA ARG A 81 13.67 -11.25 -2.10
C ARG A 81 14.03 -12.70 -1.76
N TRP A 82 14.39 -13.51 -2.75
CA TRP A 82 14.74 -14.93 -2.55
C TRP A 82 16.24 -15.14 -2.33
N ARG A 83 17.10 -14.34 -2.97
CA ARG A 83 18.55 -14.36 -2.69
C ARG A 83 18.87 -13.95 -1.24
N HIS A 84 18.02 -13.15 -0.61
CA HIS A 84 18.13 -12.83 0.82
C HIS A 84 17.83 -14.03 1.72
N LEU A 85 16.91 -14.93 1.32
CA LEU A 85 16.48 -16.06 2.16
C LEU A 85 17.65 -16.99 2.51
N ASP A 86 18.56 -17.22 1.55
CA ASP A 86 19.78 -18.01 1.75
C ASP A 86 20.71 -17.44 2.83
N LYS A 87 20.73 -16.11 3.00
CA LYS A 87 21.65 -15.39 3.89
C LYS A 87 20.93 -14.64 5.01
N ILE A 88 19.71 -15.04 5.33
CA ILE A 88 18.84 -14.27 6.21
C ILE A 88 19.42 -14.10 7.61
N ASP A 89 20.15 -15.10 8.10
CA ASP A 89 20.74 -15.07 9.44
C ASP A 89 21.89 -14.07 9.55
N LEU A 90 22.80 -14.08 8.58
CA LEU A 90 23.88 -13.09 8.48
C LEU A 90 23.32 -11.67 8.33
N ILE A 91 22.23 -11.52 7.57
CA ILE A 91 21.59 -10.23 7.37
C ILE A 91 20.92 -9.73 8.65
N LYS A 92 20.24 -10.62 9.40
CA LYS A 92 19.67 -10.29 10.71
C LYS A 92 20.75 -9.89 11.70
N GLU A 93 21.87 -10.59 11.72
CA GLU A 93 22.98 -10.30 12.63
C GLU A 93 23.58 -8.91 12.39
N ARG A 94 23.90 -8.58 11.14
CA ARG A 94 24.45 -7.24 10.81
C ARG A 94 23.45 -6.11 11.00
N SER A 95 22.15 -6.38 10.88
CA SER A 95 21.10 -5.37 11.03
C SER A 95 20.67 -5.15 12.47
N LYS A 96 21.18 -5.96 13.42
CA LYS A 96 20.90 -5.73 14.84
C LYS A 96 21.37 -4.32 15.23
N PRO A 97 20.56 -3.56 15.99
CA PRO A 97 20.99 -2.28 16.51
C PRO A 97 22.23 -2.48 17.41
N LYS A 98 23.22 -1.59 17.28
CA LYS A 98 24.47 -1.66 18.05
C LYS A 98 24.24 -1.46 19.56
N GLN A 99 23.20 -0.70 19.92
CA GLN A 99 22.79 -0.50 21.30
C GLN A 99 21.65 -1.47 21.61
N ALA A 100 21.78 -2.24 22.69
CA ALA A 100 20.72 -3.12 23.16
C ALA A 100 19.47 -2.31 23.47
N ILE A 101 18.33 -2.73 22.94
CA ILE A 101 17.04 -2.11 23.25
C ILE A 101 16.80 -2.34 24.75
N LYS A 102 16.58 -1.24 25.50
CA LYS A 102 16.25 -1.30 26.92
C LYS A 102 14.94 -2.08 27.06
N LYS A 103 15.02 -3.36 27.43
CA LYS A 103 13.86 -4.21 27.66
C LYS A 103 13.03 -3.58 28.78
N LEU A 104 11.75 -3.31 28.53
CA LEU A 104 10.84 -2.79 29.55
C LEU A 104 10.55 -3.91 30.56
N GLU A 105 10.52 -3.56 31.85
CA GLU A 105 10.30 -4.53 32.94
C GLU A 105 8.86 -5.10 32.93
N SER A 106 7.91 -4.38 32.35
CA SER A 106 6.51 -4.81 32.19
C SER A 106 6.01 -4.50 30.78
N ALA A 107 6.42 -5.31 29.81
CA ALA A 107 5.80 -5.30 28.48
C ALA A 107 4.77 -6.44 28.39
N PRO A 108 3.60 -6.20 27.77
CA PRO A 108 2.65 -7.27 27.52
C PRO A 108 3.29 -8.31 26.59
N PHE A 109 3.05 -9.60 26.87
CA PHE A 109 3.58 -10.69 26.05
C PHE A 109 3.06 -10.64 24.61
N PHE A 110 1.84 -10.15 24.42
CA PHE A 110 1.23 -9.93 23.11
C PHE A 110 1.13 -8.43 22.83
N ILE A 111 1.74 -7.99 21.74
CA ILE A 111 1.52 -6.65 21.19
C ILE A 111 0.07 -6.62 20.67
N PRO A 112 -0.75 -5.62 21.04
CA PRO A 112 -2.13 -5.55 20.57
C PRO A 112 -2.19 -5.42 19.04
N THR A 113 -3.06 -6.21 18.41
CA THR A 113 -3.27 -6.22 16.97
C THR A 113 -4.71 -5.84 16.63
N ILE A 114 -4.88 -5.05 15.58
CA ILE A 114 -6.18 -4.74 15.00
C ILE A 114 -6.69 -5.99 14.25
N PRO A 115 -7.95 -6.41 14.45
CA PRO A 115 -8.51 -7.54 13.73
C PRO A 115 -8.58 -7.24 12.22
N GLY A 116 -7.97 -8.10 11.39
CA GLY A 116 -7.94 -7.94 9.93
C GLY A 116 -7.18 -9.06 9.21
N ILE A 117 -7.27 -9.08 7.87
CA ILE A 117 -6.60 -10.08 7.00
C ILE A 117 -5.08 -9.95 7.09
N ASN A 118 -4.57 -8.73 7.28
CA ASN A 118 -3.17 -8.45 7.55
C ASN A 118 -3.05 -7.94 8.99
N PRO A 119 -2.26 -8.58 9.86
CA PRO A 119 -2.12 -8.13 11.24
C PRO A 119 -1.41 -6.77 11.26
N VAL A 120 -2.11 -5.75 11.74
CA VAL A 120 -1.56 -4.40 11.97
C VAL A 120 -1.51 -4.17 13.47
N PHE A 121 -0.36 -3.73 13.98
CA PHE A 121 -0.21 -3.41 15.40
C PHE A 121 -0.98 -2.14 15.74
N ASP A 122 -1.69 -2.15 16.87
CA ASP A 122 -2.38 -0.98 17.37
C ASP A 122 -1.39 -0.09 18.15
N ILE A 123 -0.98 1.02 17.53
CA ILE A 123 0.00 1.98 18.08
C ILE A 123 -0.71 3.08 18.89
N ALA A 124 -2.05 3.17 18.80
CA ALA A 124 -2.83 4.26 19.37
C ALA A 124 -3.21 4.04 20.86
N MET A 125 -2.85 2.89 21.44
CA MET A 125 -3.10 2.61 22.86
C MET A 125 -1.79 2.63 23.67
N PRO A 126 -1.28 3.81 24.06
CA PRO A 126 -0.29 3.89 25.12
C PRO A 126 -1.03 3.82 26.48
N GLU A 127 -0.64 2.89 27.34
CA GLU A 127 -0.86 2.96 28.80
C GLU A 127 -2.33 2.92 29.29
N ALA A 128 -3.05 1.80 29.11
CA ALA A 128 -4.17 1.47 30.00
C ALA A 128 -4.53 -0.03 29.95
N TYR A 129 -3.93 -0.82 30.85
CA TYR A 129 -4.50 -2.11 31.23
C TYR A 129 -4.89 -2.06 32.72
N PRO A 130 -6.16 -2.35 33.09
CA PRO A 130 -6.55 -2.45 34.47
C PRO A 130 -5.90 -3.68 35.12
N GLU A 131 -5.36 -3.49 36.31
CA GLU A 131 -4.60 -4.44 37.14
C GLU A 131 -5.43 -5.65 37.66
N ALA A 132 -6.49 -6.08 36.98
CA ALA A 132 -7.56 -6.86 37.63
C ALA A 132 -8.27 -7.93 36.80
N ALA A 133 -7.61 -8.61 35.85
CA ALA A 133 -8.26 -9.66 35.04
C ALA A 133 -7.57 -11.04 35.04
N SER A 134 -6.80 -11.39 36.07
CA SER A 134 -6.30 -12.76 36.25
C SER A 134 -6.48 -13.28 37.69
N LYS A 135 -7.72 -13.23 38.21
CA LYS A 135 -8.11 -14.13 39.32
C LYS A 135 -8.80 -15.35 38.74
N ILE A 136 -8.01 -16.38 38.44
CA ILE A 136 -8.48 -17.75 38.28
C ILE A 136 -9.23 -18.09 39.58
N ARG A 137 -10.56 -18.23 39.50
CA ARG A 137 -11.35 -18.71 40.62
C ARG A 137 -11.05 -20.20 40.79
N LYS A 138 -10.29 -20.56 41.82
CA LYS A 138 -10.25 -21.95 42.31
C LYS A 138 -11.66 -22.27 42.81
N THR A 139 -12.36 -23.16 42.12
CA THR A 139 -13.53 -23.82 42.66
C THR A 139 -13.02 -24.91 43.60
N ASP A 140 -13.03 -24.64 44.90
CA ASP A 140 -12.82 -25.70 45.90
C ASP A 140 -14.06 -26.60 45.88
N SER A 141 -13.91 -27.73 45.22
CA SER A 141 -14.81 -28.88 45.27
C SER A 141 -14.76 -29.51 46.67
N THR A 142 -15.45 -28.87 47.63
CA THR A 142 -15.79 -29.50 48.91
C THR A 142 -17.05 -30.33 48.71
N ILE A 143 -16.79 -31.62 48.57
CA ILE A 143 -17.68 -32.76 48.73
C ILE A 143 -18.81 -32.44 49.72
N MET A 144 -20.03 -32.22 49.19
CA MET A 144 -21.27 -32.23 49.97
C MET A 144 -21.60 -33.67 50.35
N LEU A 145 -20.82 -34.23 51.30
CA LEU A 145 -21.20 -35.44 52.01
C LEU A 145 -22.13 -35.04 53.16
N VAL A 146 -23.40 -35.43 53.00
CA VAL A 146 -24.32 -35.86 54.05
C VAL A 146 -24.58 -34.85 55.19
N LYS A 147 -25.67 -34.11 55.05
CA LYS A 147 -26.56 -33.80 56.17
C LYS A 147 -28.00 -33.60 55.70
N VAL A 148 -28.59 -34.69 55.21
CA VAL A 148 -30.05 -34.88 55.25
C VAL A 148 -30.29 -35.83 56.42
N LEU A 149 -30.29 -35.29 57.64
CA LEU A 149 -30.96 -35.86 58.80
C LEU A 149 -31.33 -34.72 59.74
N GLU A 150 -32.59 -34.77 60.17
CA GLU A 150 -33.25 -34.05 61.26
C GLU A 150 -34.08 -32.80 60.91
N ASN A 151 -35.40 -33.05 61.05
CA ASN A 151 -36.60 -32.22 61.13
C ASN A 151 -37.20 -31.65 59.84
#